data_AF-A0ABD2K3U3-F1
#
_entry.id   AF-A0ABD2K3U3-F1
#
_cell.length_a   1.000
_cell.length_b   1.000
_cell.length_c   1.000
_cell.angle_alpha   90.00
_cell.angle_beta   90.00
_cell.angle_gamma   90.00
#
_symmetry.space_group_name_H-M   'P 1'
#
loop_
_entity.id
_entity.type
_entity.pdbx_description
1 polymer ?
#
loop_
_entity_poly.entity_id
_entity_poly.type
_entity_poly.pdbx_seq_one_letter_code
_entity_poly.pdbx_strand_id
1 'polypeptide(L)'
;MRLSLLRASEKHFGNLSKAYGWYYVRIAPVEQKVWKGFFFDAFVKPVKEQLPHWWMFFFPVVTYFLVTDWAKKEYRRLGRIKEFTDEE
;
A
#
# COMPACT_ATOMS: atom_id res chain seq x y z
N MET A 1 7.47 -10.52 -21.28
CA MET A 1 6.10 -9.98 -21.43
C MET A 1 6.06 -9.01 -22.60
N ARG A 2 5.67 -9.47 -23.79
CA ARG A 2 5.36 -8.56 -24.91
C ARG A 2 3.94 -8.02 -24.69
N LEU A 3 3.83 -6.72 -24.47
CA LEU A 3 2.57 -5.99 -24.35
C LEU A 3 1.77 -6.13 -25.66
N SER A 4 0.72 -6.94 -25.63
CA SER A 4 -0.19 -7.14 -26.75
C SER A 4 -1.18 -5.97 -26.86
N LEU A 5 -0.73 -4.86 -27.44
CA LEU A 5 -1.59 -3.74 -27.86
C LEU A 5 -2.74 -4.22 -28.77
N LEU A 6 -2.54 -5.29 -29.54
CA LEU A 6 -3.57 -5.94 -30.37
C LEU A 6 -4.72 -6.55 -29.55
N ARG A 7 -4.46 -7.07 -28.34
CA ARG A 7 -5.48 -7.73 -27.51
C ARG A 7 -6.36 -6.75 -26.72
N ALA A 8 -5.96 -5.48 -26.66
CA ALA A 8 -6.75 -4.42 -26.06
C ALA A 8 -7.86 -3.94 -27.00
N SER A 9 -7.66 -4.05 -28.33
CA SER A 9 -8.66 -3.67 -29.33
C SER A 9 -9.79 -4.69 -29.49
N GLU A 10 -9.64 -5.92 -29.00
CA GLU A 10 -10.63 -7.01 -29.17
C GLU A 10 -11.64 -7.11 -28.01
N LYS A 11 -11.40 -6.38 -26.90
CA LYS A 11 -12.28 -6.41 -25.73
C LYS A 11 -13.46 -5.47 -25.93
N HIS A 12 -14.47 -5.95 -26.64
CA HIS A 12 -15.75 -5.27 -26.80
C HIS A 12 -16.80 -5.82 -25.84
N PHE A 13 -17.76 -4.97 -25.44
CA PHE A 13 -18.97 -5.42 -24.75
C PHE A 13 -19.64 -6.52 -25.56
N GLY A 14 -19.86 -7.67 -24.93
CA GLY A 14 -20.37 -8.89 -25.59
C GLY A 14 -19.32 -9.98 -25.85
N ASN A 15 -18.01 -9.65 -25.89
CA ASN A 15 -16.93 -10.62 -26.11
C ASN A 15 -15.94 -10.72 -24.93
N LEU A 16 -16.41 -10.43 -23.70
CA LEU A 16 -15.57 -10.48 -22.50
C LEU A 16 -15.49 -11.89 -21.91
N SER A 17 -16.64 -12.48 -21.60
CA SER A 17 -16.73 -13.84 -21.04
C SER A 17 -18.19 -14.30 -21.03
N LYS A 18 -18.41 -15.62 -20.93
CA LYS A 18 -19.74 -16.19 -20.70
C LYS A 18 -20.06 -16.14 -19.20
N ALA A 19 -21.06 -15.37 -18.80
CA ALA A 19 -21.56 -15.32 -17.43
C ALA A 19 -23.00 -15.88 -17.41
N TYR A 20 -23.25 -16.94 -16.65
CA TYR A 20 -24.56 -17.58 -16.53
C TYR A 20 -25.06 -17.46 -15.10
N GLY A 21 -26.35 -17.10 -14.91
CA GLY A 21 -27.03 -17.12 -13.60
C GLY A 21 -26.79 -15.89 -12.71
N TRP A 22 -26.32 -14.77 -13.26
CA TRP A 22 -26.06 -13.56 -12.48
C TRP A 22 -27.20 -12.57 -12.67
N TYR A 23 -27.87 -12.21 -11.57
CA TYR A 23 -28.93 -11.20 -11.56
C TYR A 23 -28.44 -9.97 -10.81
N TYR A 24 -28.61 -8.80 -11.41
CA TYR A 24 -28.24 -7.53 -10.81
C TYR A 24 -29.48 -6.69 -10.57
N VAL A 25 -29.69 -6.28 -9.32
CA VAL A 25 -30.72 -5.33 -8.95
C VAL A 25 -30.05 -3.99 -8.70
N ARG A 26 -30.47 -2.97 -9.44
CA ARG A 26 -29.97 -1.60 -9.30
C ARG A 26 -31.15 -0.64 -9.33
N ILE A 27 -31.01 0.46 -8.60
CA ILE A 27 -31.98 1.55 -8.53
C ILE A 27 -31.54 2.62 -9.52
N ALA A 28 -32.47 3.35 -10.12
CA ALA A 28 -32.15 4.47 -11.01
C ALA A 28 -31.35 5.55 -10.25
N PRO A 29 -30.38 6.24 -10.90
CA PRO A 29 -29.53 7.22 -10.22
C PRO A 29 -30.31 8.39 -9.63
N VAL A 30 -31.47 8.74 -10.20
CA VAL A 30 -32.35 9.81 -9.71
C VAL A 30 -33.00 9.47 -8.36
N GLU A 31 -33.20 8.19 -8.08
CA GLU A 31 -33.83 7.71 -6.84
C GLU A 31 -32.79 7.43 -5.73
N GLN A 32 -31.50 7.52 -6.06
CA GLN A 32 -30.41 7.26 -5.13
C GLN A 32 -29.89 8.57 -4.49
N LYS A 33 -29.59 8.52 -3.19
CA LYS A 33 -28.88 9.61 -2.51
C LYS A 33 -27.39 9.55 -2.85
N VAL A 34 -26.88 10.60 -3.48
CA VAL A 34 -25.47 10.72 -3.93
C VAL A 34 -24.48 10.52 -2.77
N TRP A 35 -24.75 11.10 -1.61
CA TRP A 35 -23.84 11.08 -0.45
C TRP A 35 -24.22 10.07 0.64
N LYS A 36 -24.93 9.00 0.27
CA LYS A 36 -25.34 7.98 1.25
C LYS A 36 -24.10 7.35 1.89
N GLY A 37 -23.96 7.53 3.21
CA GLY A 37 -22.85 6.96 3.96
C GLY A 37 -21.51 7.69 3.77
N PHE A 38 -21.52 8.94 3.28
CA PHE A 38 -20.30 9.69 2.94
C PHE A 38 -19.20 9.61 4.01
N PHE A 39 -19.49 9.89 5.28
CA PHE A 39 -18.47 9.86 6.33
C PHE A 39 -17.93 8.44 6.61
N PHE A 40 -18.78 7.43 6.55
CA PHE A 40 -18.36 6.04 6.74
C PHE A 40 -17.48 5.57 5.57
N ASP A 41 -17.88 5.92 4.34
CA ASP A 41 -17.19 5.53 3.13
C ASP A 41 -15.90 6.34 2.88
N ALA A 42 -15.85 7.59 3.33
CA ALA A 42 -14.67 8.45 3.18
C ALA A 42 -13.61 8.22 4.26
N PHE A 43 -14.00 7.86 5.49
CA PHE A 43 -13.05 7.74 6.61
C PHE A 43 -12.87 6.30 7.08
N VAL A 44 -13.96 5.57 7.32
CA VAL A 44 -13.87 4.23 7.94
C VAL A 44 -13.36 3.20 6.94
N LYS A 45 -13.89 3.21 5.71
CA LYS A 45 -13.45 2.26 4.67
C LYS A 45 -11.96 2.42 4.31
N PRO A 46 -11.45 3.63 3.99
CA PRO A 46 -10.06 3.77 3.57
C PRO A 46 -9.09 3.45 4.70
N VAL A 47 -9.40 3.83 5.94
CA VAL A 47 -8.54 3.47 7.08
C VAL A 47 -8.50 1.97 7.30
N LYS A 48 -9.64 1.28 7.25
CA LYS A 48 -9.72 -0.18 7.41
C LYS A 48 -8.97 -0.92 6.30
N GLU A 49 -9.05 -0.42 5.06
CA GLU A 49 -8.36 -1.00 3.91
C GLU A 49 -6.86 -0.69 3.90
N GLN A 50 -6.44 0.49 4.39
CA GLN A 50 -5.04 0.91 4.39
C GLN A 50 -4.22 0.34 5.56
N LEU A 51 -4.85 0.05 6.70
CA LEU A 51 -4.22 -0.50 7.91
C LEU A 51 -3.33 -1.74 7.65
N PRO A 52 -3.78 -2.76 6.91
CA PRO A 52 -2.94 -3.92 6.57
C PRO A 52 -1.73 -3.54 5.71
N HIS A 53 -1.89 -2.58 4.80
CA HIS A 53 -0.83 -2.15 3.90
C HIS A 53 0.22 -1.27 4.59
N TRP A 54 -0.15 -0.54 5.65
CA TRP A 54 0.80 0.25 6.43
C TRP A 54 1.90 -0.59 7.06
N TRP A 55 1.66 -1.85 7.41
CA TRP A 55 2.68 -2.72 7.99
C TRP A 55 3.86 -2.94 7.03
N MET A 56 3.58 -3.05 5.73
CA MET A 56 4.58 -3.23 4.69
C MET A 56 5.50 -2.02 4.53
N PHE A 57 4.98 -0.82 4.80
CA PHE A 57 5.78 0.42 4.76
C PHE A 57 6.45 0.74 6.10
N PHE A 58 5.79 0.41 7.22
CA PHE A 58 6.29 0.70 8.55
C PHE A 58 7.51 -0.17 8.91
N PHE A 59 7.47 -1.46 8.57
CA PHE A 59 8.52 -2.41 8.95
C PHE A 59 9.90 -2.06 8.35
N PRO A 60 10.06 -1.75 7.05
CA PRO A 60 11.35 -1.37 6.48
C PRO A 60 11.88 -0.03 7.04
N VAL A 61 10.98 0.93 7.28
CA VAL A 61 11.37 2.26 7.78
C VAL A 61 11.89 2.16 9.22
N VAL A 62 11.17 1.44 10.08
CA VAL A 62 11.56 1.25 11.48
C VAL A 62 12.85 0.46 11.58
N THR A 63 13.01 -0.60 10.79
CA THR A 63 14.25 -1.40 10.79
C THR A 63 15.45 -0.59 10.31
N TYR A 64 15.30 0.19 9.23
CA TYR A 64 16.36 1.09 8.77
C TYR A 64 16.75 2.12 9.85
N PHE A 65 15.77 2.72 10.52
CA PHE A 65 16.03 3.68 11.58
C PHE A 65 16.78 3.05 12.77
N LEU A 66 16.37 1.86 13.21
CA LEU A 66 17.04 1.15 14.30
C LEU A 66 18.47 0.74 13.96
N VAL A 67 18.70 0.21 12.75
CA VAL A 67 20.03 -0.20 12.29
C VAL A 67 20.98 1.00 12.18
N THR A 68 20.50 2.12 11.64
CA THR A 68 21.32 3.34 11.51
C THR A 68 21.64 3.97 12.86
N ASP A 69 20.72 3.96 13.83
CA ASP A 69 20.98 4.44 15.19
C ASP A 69 22.00 3.54 15.92
N TRP A 70 21.86 2.22 15.80
CA TRP A 70 22.82 1.27 16.35
C TRP A 70 24.23 1.47 15.77
N ALA A 71 24.35 1.56 14.44
CA ALA A 71 25.63 1.78 13.78
C ALA A 71 26.32 3.08 14.23
N LYS A 72 25.56 4.17 14.40
CA LYS A 72 26.10 5.45 14.90
C LYS A 72 26.55 5.39 16.35
N LYS A 73 25.89 4.59 17.19
CA LYS A 73 26.30 4.38 18.59
C LYS A 73 27.56 3.54 18.67
N GLU A 74 27.64 2.47 17.87
CA GLU A 74 28.79 1.58 17.85
C GLU A 74 30.04 2.26 17.29
N TYR A 75 29.91 3.04 16.21
CA TYR A 75 31.02 3.83 15.67
C TYR A 75 31.58 4.81 16.71
N ARG A 76 30.73 5.50 17.46
CA ARG A 76 31.14 6.38 18.56
C ARG A 76 31.77 5.63 19.74
N ARG A 77 31.39 4.37 19.96
CA ARG A 77 32.02 3.51 20.98
C ARG A 77 33.44 3.14 20.55
N LEU A 78 33.60 2.66 19.32
CA LEU A 78 34.90 2.26 18.77
C LEU A 78 35.87 3.44 18.62
N GLY A 79 35.39 4.61 18.19
CA GLY A 79 36.21 5.82 18.11
C GLY A 79 36.81 6.23 19.45
N ARG A 80 36.02 6.18 20.52
CA ARG A 80 36.50 6.47 21.89
C ARG A 80 37.51 5.44 22.41
N ILE A 81 37.36 4.16 22.03
CA ILE A 81 38.33 3.13 22.41
C ILE A 81 39.67 3.37 21.70
N LYS A 82 39.64 3.76 20.43
CA LYS A 82 40.84 4.00 19.64
C LYS A 82 41.66 5.19 20.16
N GLU A 83 41.00 6.30 20.50
CA GLU A 83 41.67 7.47 21.11
C GLU A 83 42.39 7.09 22.42
N PHE A 84 41.81 6.22 23.24
CA PHE A 84 42.42 5.77 24.50
C PHE A 84 43.65 4.87 24.30
N THR A 85 43.69 4.09 23.22
CA THR A 85 44.82 3.18 22.91
C THR A 85 45.98 3.91 22.22
N ASP A 86 45.71 5.01 21.51
CA ASP A 86 46.74 5.82 20.85
C ASP A 86 47.43 6.81 21.82
N GLU A 87 46.92 6.96 23.05
CA GLU A 87 47.48 7.80 24.13
C GLU A 87 48.36 7.04 25.16
N GLU A 88 48.37 5.70 25.14
CA GLU A 88 49.27 4.83 25.95
C GLU A 88 50.58 4.49 25.21
#